data_AF-A0A2A4REN8-F1
#
_entry.id   AF-A0A2A4REN8-F1
#
_cell.length_a   1.000
_cell.length_b   1.000
_cell.length_c   1.000
_cell.angle_alpha   90.00
_cell.angle_beta   90.00
_cell.angle_gamma   90.00
#
_symmetry.space_group_name_H-M   'P 1'
#
loop_
_entity.id
_entity.type
_entity.pdbx_description
1 polymer ?
#
loop_
_entity_poly.entity_id
_entity_poly.type
_entity_poly.pdbx_seq_one_letter_code
_entity_poly.pdbx_strand_id
1 'polypeptide(L)'
;MFSLKLNVLNSFEAEMTASVIYDLFSQQVVFEKFKLSEDDLPRIKDWIINSNIRNYYSAKQKAQLGFEEKIGNTWFFGMNRWLSGYLSDSVDDTKYLSSFGDIAGQEQLFTQFFNFLDQWYKAYEKCQLAQTPQAWFVIIQNLCKNILYNDIKDDFETRILSQLESK
;
A
#
# COMPACT_ATOMS: atom_id res chain seq x y z
N MET A 1 -10.29 13.86 -8.78
CA MET A 1 -8.91 14.42 -8.75
C MET A 1 -8.54 15.15 -7.45
N PHE A 2 -9.39 15.99 -6.84
CA PHE A 2 -9.07 16.66 -5.55
C PHE A 2 -8.92 15.69 -4.36
N SER A 3 -9.77 14.66 -4.26
CA SER A 3 -9.71 13.67 -3.18
C SER A 3 -8.42 12.84 -3.21
N LEU A 4 -7.97 12.36 -4.38
CA LEU A 4 -6.72 11.61 -4.51
C LEU A 4 -5.50 12.40 -4.01
N LYS A 5 -5.40 13.70 -4.35
CA LYS A 5 -4.28 14.56 -3.92
C LYS A 5 -4.20 14.67 -2.39
N LEU A 6 -5.35 14.88 -1.75
CA LEU A 6 -5.43 14.97 -0.28
C LEU A 6 -5.08 13.62 0.36
N ASN A 7 -5.57 12.51 -0.21
CA ASN A 7 -5.29 11.17 0.30
C ASN A 7 -3.79 10.82 0.21
N VAL A 8 -3.10 11.22 -0.85
CA VAL A 8 -1.65 11.00 -1.02
C VAL A 8 -0.86 11.69 0.09
N LEU A 9 -1.08 12.99 0.32
CA LEU A 9 -0.39 13.72 1.39
C LEU A 9 -0.70 13.14 2.76
N ASN A 10 -1.98 12.91 3.05
CA ASN A 10 -2.41 12.30 4.31
C ASN A 10 -1.76 10.94 4.53
N SER A 11 -1.58 10.11 3.50
CA SER A 11 -0.97 8.79 3.64
C SER A 11 0.52 8.83 3.96
N PHE A 12 1.23 9.89 3.59
CA PHE A 12 2.63 10.09 3.97
C PHE A 12 2.80 10.67 5.37
N GLU A 13 1.79 11.40 5.87
CA GLU A 13 1.79 11.94 7.24
C GLU A 13 1.24 10.93 8.26
N ALA A 14 0.28 10.09 7.86
CA ALA A 14 -0.46 9.21 8.76
C ALA A 14 0.27 7.90 9.09
N GLU A 15 1.60 7.85 9.02
CA GLU A 15 2.42 6.70 9.47
C GLU A 15 1.93 5.34 8.93
N MET A 16 1.50 5.27 7.67
CA MET A 16 0.91 4.06 7.06
C MET A 16 -0.37 3.57 7.77
N THR A 17 -1.24 4.47 8.24
CA THR A 17 -2.53 4.09 8.86
C THR A 17 -3.42 3.29 7.89
N ALA A 18 -4.02 2.21 8.39
CA ALA A 18 -4.80 1.23 7.65
C ALA A 18 -5.92 1.86 6.80
N SER A 19 -6.73 2.73 7.41
CA SER A 19 -7.82 3.41 6.70
C SER A 19 -7.31 4.33 5.60
N VAL A 20 -6.25 5.11 5.86
CA VAL A 20 -5.71 6.06 4.88
C VAL A 20 -5.10 5.34 3.68
N ILE A 21 -4.36 4.26 3.93
CA ILE A 21 -3.78 3.43 2.86
C ILE A 21 -4.87 2.72 2.06
N TYR A 22 -5.92 2.22 2.72
CA TYR A 22 -7.07 1.62 2.04
C TYR A 22 -7.84 2.65 1.20
N ASP A 23 -8.05 3.86 1.72
CA ASP A 23 -8.73 4.97 1.01
C ASP A 23 -7.93 5.44 -0.21
N LEU A 24 -6.59 5.38 -0.14
CA LEU A 24 -5.70 5.61 -1.27
C LEU A 24 -5.78 4.45 -2.29
N PHE A 25 -5.73 3.21 -1.82
CA PHE A 25 -5.74 2.03 -2.67
C PHE A 25 -7.07 1.86 -3.43
N SER A 26 -8.19 2.20 -2.78
CA SER A 26 -9.54 2.11 -3.35
C SER A 26 -9.84 3.14 -4.45
N GLN A 27 -8.88 4.01 -4.79
CA GLN A 27 -9.00 4.88 -5.95
C GLN A 27 -8.81 4.05 -7.23
N GLN A 28 -9.73 4.19 -8.19
CA GLN A 28 -9.73 3.41 -9.44
C GLN A 28 -8.36 3.36 -10.13
N VAL A 29 -7.75 4.53 -10.32
CA VAL A 29 -6.43 4.65 -10.95
C VAL A 29 -5.33 3.86 -10.24
N VAL A 30 -5.48 3.63 -8.92
CA VAL A 30 -4.51 2.88 -8.10
C VAL A 30 -4.77 1.39 -8.20
N PHE A 31 -5.95 0.88 -7.84
CA PHE A 31 -6.16 -0.58 -7.84
C PHE A 31 -5.99 -1.20 -9.25
N GLU A 32 -6.40 -0.49 -10.31
CA GLU A 32 -6.23 -0.96 -11.69
C GLU A 32 -4.75 -1.00 -12.08
N LYS A 33 -3.92 -0.10 -11.54
CA LYS A 33 -2.46 -0.10 -11.79
C LYS A 33 -1.81 -1.38 -11.27
N PHE A 34 -2.37 -1.92 -10.20
CA PHE A 34 -1.93 -3.18 -9.61
C PHE A 34 -2.58 -4.41 -10.24
N LYS A 35 -3.48 -4.25 -11.22
CA LYS A 35 -4.27 -5.29 -11.92
C LYS A 35 -5.38 -5.91 -11.07
N LEU A 36 -5.91 -5.12 -10.14
CA LEU A 36 -7.08 -5.45 -9.33
C LEU A 36 -8.32 -4.76 -9.89
N SER A 37 -9.48 -5.16 -9.38
CA SER A 37 -10.79 -4.63 -9.73
C SER A 37 -11.49 -4.04 -8.50
N GLU A 38 -12.59 -3.31 -8.71
CA GLU A 38 -13.38 -2.76 -7.61
C GLU A 38 -13.98 -3.88 -6.73
N ASP A 39 -14.35 -5.02 -7.33
CA ASP A 39 -14.90 -6.19 -6.65
C ASP A 39 -13.93 -6.84 -5.66
N ASP A 40 -12.63 -6.58 -5.80
CA ASP A 40 -11.58 -7.07 -4.90
C ASP A 40 -11.49 -6.23 -3.60
N LEU A 41 -11.97 -4.99 -3.61
CA LEU A 41 -11.81 -4.04 -2.50
C LEU A 41 -12.48 -4.46 -1.20
N PRO A 42 -13.71 -5.04 -1.19
CA PRO A 42 -14.32 -5.51 0.05
C PRO A 42 -13.48 -6.61 0.71
N ARG A 43 -12.92 -7.52 -0.07
CA ARG A 43 -12.09 -8.63 0.43
C ARG A 43 -10.79 -8.13 1.05
N ILE A 44 -10.11 -7.20 0.39
CA ILE A 44 -8.90 -6.56 0.95
C ILE A 44 -9.23 -5.86 2.28
N LYS A 45 -10.36 -5.16 2.35
CA LYS A 45 -10.81 -4.48 3.59
C LYS A 45 -11.03 -5.48 4.72
N ASP A 46 -11.70 -6.58 4.43
CA ASP A 46 -11.95 -7.63 5.41
C ASP A 46 -10.66 -8.24 5.92
N TRP A 47 -9.68 -8.51 5.05
CA TRP A 47 -8.38 -9.03 5.48
C TRP A 47 -7.60 -8.05 6.36
N ILE A 48 -7.66 -6.75 6.06
CA ILE A 48 -7.04 -5.70 6.87
C ILE A 48 -7.64 -5.69 8.29
N ILE A 49 -8.98 -5.66 8.38
CA ILE A 49 -9.71 -5.61 9.65
C ILE A 49 -9.45 -6.87 10.46
N ASN A 50 -9.63 -8.04 9.84
CA ASN A 50 -9.52 -9.32 10.52
C ASN A 50 -8.08 -9.55 11.00
N SER A 51 -7.06 -9.12 10.25
CA SER A 51 -5.66 -9.22 10.70
C SER A 51 -5.25 -8.16 11.74
N ASN A 52 -6.20 -7.35 12.21
CA ASN A 52 -6.01 -6.32 13.22
C ASN A 52 -4.88 -5.34 12.85
N ILE A 53 -4.73 -5.04 11.55
CA ILE A 53 -3.78 -4.05 11.05
C ILE A 53 -4.29 -2.66 11.42
N ARG A 54 -3.41 -1.79 11.95
CA ARG A 54 -3.78 -0.43 12.35
C ARG A 54 -2.93 0.63 11.68
N ASN A 55 -1.63 0.55 11.86
CA ASN A 55 -0.67 1.53 11.38
C ASN A 55 0.75 0.95 11.41
N TYR A 56 1.68 1.70 10.83
CA TYR A 56 3.06 1.29 10.62
C TYR A 56 3.21 0.07 9.71
N TYR A 57 4.16 0.15 8.80
CA TYR A 57 4.58 -0.94 7.95
C TYR A 57 5.17 -2.10 8.76
N SER A 58 6.02 -1.81 9.76
CA SER A 58 6.73 -2.86 10.51
C SER A 58 7.11 -2.41 11.93
N ALA A 59 7.52 -3.38 12.75
CA ALA A 59 8.13 -3.09 14.07
C ALA A 59 9.37 -2.20 13.94
N LYS A 60 10.16 -2.34 12.86
CA LYS A 60 11.31 -1.48 12.57
C LYS A 60 10.90 -0.02 12.35
N GLN A 61 9.82 0.24 11.60
CA GLN A 61 9.32 1.60 11.44
C GLN A 61 8.89 2.20 12.78
N LYS A 62 8.23 1.40 13.64
CA LYS A 62 7.85 1.84 15.00
C LYS A 62 9.07 2.27 15.81
N ALA A 63 10.15 1.49 15.77
CA ALA A 63 11.40 1.82 16.43
C ALA A 63 11.98 3.15 15.93
N GLN A 64 11.99 3.35 14.61
CA GLN A 64 12.49 4.57 13.98
C GLN A 64 11.70 5.82 14.39
N LEU A 65 10.41 5.65 14.69
CA LEU A 65 9.54 6.72 15.20
C LEU A 65 9.55 6.84 16.74
N GLY A 66 10.40 6.07 17.42
CA GLY A 66 10.57 6.14 18.88
C GLY A 66 9.53 5.35 19.69
N PHE A 67 8.75 4.49 19.05
CA PHE A 67 7.77 3.62 19.72
C PHE A 67 8.35 2.24 20.04
N GLU A 68 7.72 1.54 20.99
CA GLU A 68 8.07 0.14 21.32
C GLU A 68 7.90 -0.80 20.10
N GLU A 69 8.88 -1.69 19.91
CA GLU A 69 8.93 -2.71 18.84
C GLU A 69 7.96 -3.89 19.07
N LYS A 70 6.72 -3.61 19.45
CA LYS A 70 5.68 -4.64 19.54
C LYS A 70 5.35 -5.16 18.13
N ILE A 71 5.42 -6.49 17.99
CA ILE A 71 5.30 -7.24 16.73
C ILE A 71 3.91 -7.11 16.07
N GLY A 72 2.85 -6.79 16.83
CA GLY A 72 1.47 -6.75 16.33
C GLY A 72 1.00 -5.41 15.74
N ASN A 73 -0.15 -5.47 15.07
CA ASN A 73 -0.92 -4.34 14.51
C ASN A 73 -0.25 -3.56 13.36
N THR A 74 0.80 -4.13 12.75
CA THR A 74 1.52 -3.56 11.60
C THR A 74 1.13 -4.25 10.30
N TRP A 75 1.41 -3.62 9.15
CA TRP A 75 1.19 -4.25 7.84
C TRP A 75 1.99 -5.54 7.70
N PHE A 76 3.30 -5.51 7.95
CA PHE A 76 4.17 -6.69 7.83
C PHE A 76 3.69 -7.85 8.71
N PHE A 77 3.20 -7.57 9.91
CA PHE A 77 2.58 -8.58 10.76
C PHE A 77 1.31 -9.18 10.13
N GLY A 78 0.38 -8.34 9.67
CA GLY A 78 -0.84 -8.81 9.01
C GLY A 78 -0.56 -9.60 7.73
N MET A 79 0.37 -9.14 6.89
CA MET A 79 0.82 -9.83 5.68
C MET A 79 1.36 -11.23 5.98
N ASN A 80 2.19 -11.36 7.03
CA ASN A 80 2.69 -12.67 7.46
C ASN A 80 1.56 -13.59 7.96
N ARG A 81 0.50 -13.03 8.57
CA ARG A 81 -0.69 -13.83 8.93
C ARG A 81 -1.45 -14.31 7.71
N TRP A 82 -1.59 -13.47 6.68
CA TRP A 82 -2.18 -13.92 5.41
C TRP A 82 -1.31 -15.03 4.82
N LEU A 83 -0.01 -14.82 4.63
CA LEU A 83 0.87 -15.87 4.09
C LEU A 83 0.86 -17.17 4.92
N SER A 84 0.83 -17.06 6.25
CA SER A 84 0.75 -18.22 7.12
C SER A 84 -0.58 -18.96 6.98
N GLY A 85 -1.71 -18.25 6.81
CA GLY A 85 -3.01 -18.82 6.50
C GLY A 85 -2.98 -19.66 5.21
N TYR A 86 -2.36 -19.11 4.16
CA TYR A 86 -2.19 -19.78 2.87
C TYR A 86 -1.34 -21.05 3.01
N LEU A 87 -0.27 -21.00 3.81
CA LEU A 87 0.59 -22.17 4.06
C LEU A 87 -0.06 -23.17 5.03
N SER A 88 -0.96 -22.74 5.92
CA SER A 88 -1.54 -23.60 6.96
C SER A 88 -2.57 -24.62 6.45
N ASP A 89 -3.12 -24.44 5.24
CA ASP A 89 -3.84 -25.53 4.55
C ASP A 89 -2.92 -26.72 4.20
N SER A 90 -1.60 -26.60 4.45
CA SER A 90 -0.60 -27.66 4.28
C SER A 90 0.21 -28.00 5.55
N VAL A 91 0.00 -27.33 6.70
CA VAL A 91 0.80 -27.54 7.94
C VAL A 91 -0.01 -27.36 9.22
N ASP A 92 -0.08 -28.42 10.03
CA ASP A 92 -0.90 -28.62 11.25
C ASP A 92 -0.51 -27.76 12.48
N ASP A 93 0.49 -26.87 12.36
CA ASP A 93 1.18 -26.30 13.54
C ASP A 93 1.02 -24.77 13.71
N THR A 94 -0.17 -24.26 13.41
CA THR A 94 -0.44 -22.81 13.32
C THR A 94 -1.41 -22.30 14.38
N LYS A 95 -1.23 -22.72 15.64
CA LYS A 95 -2.09 -22.37 16.79
C LYS A 95 -2.26 -20.86 17.10
N TYR A 96 -1.48 -19.97 16.44
CA TYR A 96 -1.58 -18.51 16.57
C TYR A 96 -1.71 -17.76 15.24
N LEU A 97 -1.63 -18.46 14.11
CA LEU A 97 -1.53 -17.89 12.75
C LEU A 97 -2.59 -18.42 11.75
N SER A 98 -3.26 -19.53 12.05
CA SER A 98 -4.14 -20.27 11.12
C SER A 98 -5.53 -19.68 10.88
N SER A 99 -5.92 -18.63 11.57
CA SER A 99 -7.35 -18.30 11.70
C SER A 99 -7.89 -17.32 10.64
N PHE A 100 -7.08 -16.89 9.67
CA PHE A 100 -7.46 -15.78 8.81
C PHE A 100 -7.74 -16.17 7.37
N GLY A 101 -9.01 -16.54 7.17
CA GLY A 101 -9.72 -16.39 5.91
C GLY A 101 -9.39 -17.43 4.86
N ASP A 102 -10.39 -17.75 4.05
CA ASP A 102 -10.22 -18.48 2.80
C ASP A 102 -9.45 -17.57 1.82
N ILE A 103 -8.12 -17.64 1.91
CA ILE A 103 -7.18 -16.92 1.02
C ILE A 103 -6.54 -17.87 0.00
N ALA A 104 -6.79 -19.17 0.13
CA ALA A 104 -6.43 -20.14 -0.89
C ALA A 104 -7.15 -19.79 -2.20
N GLY A 105 -6.45 -19.84 -3.33
CA GLY A 105 -6.99 -19.41 -4.62
C GLY A 105 -7.09 -17.89 -4.79
N GLN A 106 -6.55 -17.10 -3.84
CA GLN A 106 -6.51 -15.63 -3.88
C GLN A 106 -5.07 -15.09 -3.89
N GLU A 107 -4.12 -15.91 -4.34
CA GLU A 107 -2.68 -15.61 -4.32
C GLU A 107 -2.36 -14.37 -5.12
N GLN A 108 -3.02 -14.24 -6.28
CA GLN A 108 -2.88 -13.08 -7.14
C GLN A 108 -3.34 -11.81 -6.44
N LEU A 109 -4.47 -11.85 -5.73
CA LEU A 109 -5.07 -10.70 -5.05
C LEU A 109 -4.16 -10.16 -3.94
N PHE A 110 -3.76 -11.01 -2.98
CA PHE A 110 -2.91 -10.54 -1.89
C PHE A 110 -1.52 -10.13 -2.37
N THR A 111 -0.96 -10.83 -3.38
CA THR A 111 0.38 -10.51 -3.91
C THR A 111 0.38 -9.14 -4.60
N GLN A 112 -0.66 -8.82 -5.36
CA GLN A 112 -0.78 -7.50 -5.99
C GLN A 112 -0.96 -6.39 -4.97
N PHE A 113 -1.76 -6.61 -3.92
CA PHE A 113 -1.89 -5.67 -2.82
C PHE A 113 -0.58 -5.50 -2.03
N PHE A 114 0.18 -6.57 -1.80
CA PHE A 114 1.50 -6.51 -1.16
C PHE A 114 2.50 -5.72 -1.99
N ASN A 115 2.47 -5.89 -3.32
CA ASN A 115 3.29 -5.09 -4.23
C ASN A 115 2.96 -3.59 -4.12
N PHE A 116 1.67 -3.23 -3.99
CA PHE A 116 1.27 -1.85 -3.72
C PHE A 116 1.86 -1.36 -2.39
N LEU A 117 1.68 -2.10 -1.29
CA LEU A 117 2.16 -1.71 0.03
C LEU A 117 3.68 -1.51 0.05
N ASP A 118 4.45 -2.42 -0.56
CA ASP A 118 5.91 -2.33 -0.64
C ASP A 118 6.36 -1.10 -1.43
N GLN A 119 5.73 -0.84 -2.59
CA GLN A 119 6.04 0.36 -3.38
C GLN A 119 5.68 1.65 -2.64
N TRP A 120 4.53 1.68 -1.97
CA TRP A 120 4.10 2.84 -1.18
C TRP A 120 5.03 3.09 0.00
N TYR A 121 5.40 2.04 0.73
CA TYR A 121 6.30 2.14 1.87
C TYR A 121 7.70 2.63 1.46
N LYS A 122 8.25 2.14 0.34
CA LYS A 122 9.52 2.64 -0.21
C LYS A 122 9.46 4.12 -0.56
N ALA A 123 8.33 4.61 -1.07
CA ALA A 123 8.14 6.03 -1.31
C ALA A 123 8.01 6.81 0.00
N TYR A 124 7.24 6.29 0.97
CA TYR A 124 7.12 6.85 2.31
C TYR A 124 8.49 7.04 2.95
N GLU A 125 9.35 6.02 2.95
CA GLU A 125 10.69 6.09 3.55
C GLU A 125 11.54 7.22 2.94
N LYS A 126 11.45 7.43 1.62
CA LYS A 126 12.13 8.53 0.95
C LYS A 126 11.57 9.89 1.35
N CYS A 127 10.25 9.99 1.50
CA CYS A 127 9.59 11.22 1.91
C CYS A 127 9.92 11.66 3.34
N GLN A 128 10.32 10.72 4.22
CA GLN A 128 10.73 11.03 5.60
C GLN A 128 12.16 11.59 5.71
N LEU A 129 12.94 11.57 4.63
CA LEU A 129 14.31 12.08 4.61
C LEU A 129 14.36 13.51 4.04
N ALA A 130 15.36 14.28 4.44
CA ALA A 130 15.65 15.55 3.76
C ALA A 130 16.10 15.25 2.31
N GLN A 131 15.37 15.78 1.33
CA GLN A 131 15.65 15.59 -0.09
C GLN A 131 16.04 16.90 -0.76
N THR A 132 16.88 16.81 -1.79
CA THR A 132 17.13 17.94 -2.70
C THR A 132 15.91 18.18 -3.61
N PRO A 133 15.74 19.37 -4.19
CA PRO A 133 14.66 19.63 -5.15
C PRO A 133 14.63 18.62 -6.32
N GLN A 134 15.79 18.22 -6.84
CA GLN A 134 15.91 17.23 -7.90
C GLN A 134 15.48 15.84 -7.44
N ALA A 135 15.86 15.44 -6.21
CA ALA A 135 15.41 14.17 -5.65
C ALA A 135 13.90 14.15 -5.43
N TRP A 136 13.31 15.26 -4.96
CA TRP A 136 11.86 15.40 -4.85
C TRP A 136 11.15 15.23 -6.20
N PHE A 137 11.66 15.86 -7.26
CA PHE A 137 11.11 15.71 -8.60
C PHE A 137 11.08 14.24 -9.04
N VAL A 138 12.19 13.50 -8.83
CA VAL A 138 12.28 12.08 -9.15
C VAL A 138 11.32 11.23 -8.30
N ILE A 139 11.17 11.53 -7.00
CA ILE A 139 10.23 10.81 -6.12
C ILE A 139 8.80 10.98 -6.62
N ILE A 140 8.38 12.22 -6.88
CA ILE A 140 7.03 12.55 -7.34
C ILE A 140 6.76 11.92 -8.71
N GLN A 141 7.69 12.05 -9.66
CA GLN A 141 7.56 11.46 -10.99
C GLN A 141 7.39 9.93 -10.92
N ASN A 142 8.16 9.25 -10.06
CA ASN A 142 8.03 7.81 -9.87
C ASN A 142 6.70 7.42 -9.22
N LEU A 143 6.23 8.18 -8.23
CA LEU A 143 4.92 7.96 -7.59
C LEU A 143 3.78 8.07 -8.61
N CYS A 144 3.80 9.13 -9.44
CA CYS A 144 2.85 9.28 -10.52
C CYS A 144 2.91 8.07 -11.46
N LYS A 145 4.09 7.79 -12.04
CA LYS A 145 4.24 6.74 -13.04
C LYS A 145 3.88 5.34 -12.54
N ASN A 146 4.24 5.01 -11.30
CA ASN A 146 4.17 3.64 -10.79
C ASN A 146 2.88 3.35 -10.03
N ILE A 147 2.23 4.35 -9.43
CA ILE A 147 1.12 4.15 -8.50
C ILE A 147 -0.10 5.00 -8.84
N LEU A 148 0.09 6.29 -9.08
CA LEU A 148 -1.03 7.25 -9.15
C LEU A 148 -1.56 7.50 -10.56
N TYR A 149 -0.84 7.04 -11.59
CA TYR A 149 -1.21 7.20 -12.99
C TYR A 149 -1.39 5.85 -13.66
N ASN A 150 -2.49 5.69 -14.38
CA ASN A 150 -2.74 4.56 -15.26
C ASN A 150 -3.07 5.10 -16.64
N ASP A 151 -2.49 4.52 -17.70
CA ASP A 151 -2.69 4.94 -19.11
C ASP A 151 -4.09 4.58 -19.64
N ILE A 152 -5.11 4.63 -18.79
CA ILE A 152 -6.50 4.62 -19.22
C ILE A 152 -6.73 6.01 -19.79
N LYS A 153 -6.83 6.08 -21.12
CA LYS A 153 -7.03 7.30 -21.90
C LYS A 153 -8.05 8.22 -21.24
N ASP A 154 -7.55 9.19 -20.49
CA ASP A 154 -8.16 10.50 -20.42
C ASP A 154 -7.07 11.57 -20.51
N ASP A 155 -7.34 12.53 -21.39
CA ASP A 155 -6.40 13.40 -22.14
C ASP A 155 -5.67 14.46 -21.27
N PHE A 156 -5.57 14.27 -19.96
CA PHE A 156 -5.08 15.29 -19.03
C PHE A 156 -3.62 15.11 -18.59
N GLU A 157 -3.19 13.88 -18.31
CA GLU A 157 -1.82 13.64 -17.85
C GLU A 157 -0.78 13.68 -18.97
N THR A 158 -1.16 13.27 -20.19
CA THR A 158 -0.34 13.50 -21.38
C THR A 158 -0.07 15.00 -21.59
N ARG A 159 -1.06 15.87 -21.29
CA ARG A 159 -0.88 17.32 -21.36
C ARG A 159 0.07 17.85 -20.30
N ILE A 160 -0.05 17.39 -19.05
CA ILE A 160 0.86 17.81 -17.97
C ILE A 160 2.30 17.36 -18.26
N LEU A 161 2.49 16.13 -18.71
CA LEU A 161 3.82 15.62 -19.07
C LEU A 161 4.41 16.40 -20.24
N SER A 162 3.63 16.69 -21.29
CA SER A 162 4.09 17.53 -22.41
C SER A 162 4.46 18.96 -21.99
N GLN A 163 3.78 19.53 -20.98
CA GLN A 163 4.10 20.86 -20.46
C GLN A 163 5.35 20.86 -19.58
N LEU A 164 5.59 19.79 -18.82
CA LEU A 164 6.78 19.65 -17.97
C LEU A 164 8.04 19.34 -18.78
N GLU A 165 7.95 18.62 -19.90
CA GLU A 165 9.07 18.36 -20.81
C GLU A 165 9.43 19.58 -21.68
N SER A 166 8.54 20.57 -21.76
CA SER A 166 8.74 21.80 -22.56
C SER A 166 9.36 22.98 -21.80
N LYS A 167 9.78 22.77 -20.54
CA LYS A 167 10.47 23.76 -19.71
C LYS A 167 11.85 23.27 -19.29
#